data_AF-A0A4Q6C995-F1
#
_entry.id   AF-A0A4Q6C995-F1
#
_cell.length_a   1.000
_cell.length_b   1.000
_cell.length_c   1.000
_cell.angle_alpha   90.00
_cell.angle_beta   90.00
_cell.angle_gamma   90.00
#
_symmetry.space_group_name_H-M   'P 1'
#
loop_
_entity.id
_entity.type
_entity.pdbx_description
1 polymer ?
#
loop_
_entity_poly.entity_id
_entity_poly.type
_entity_poly.pdbx_seq_one_letter_code
_entity_poly.pdbx_strand_id
1 'polypeptide(L)'
;MGFQTASQQTGPAQVYALSTLSAQSGETIEVIGKNLTPGVVVNINGDDIKLQVTSGSLATFVMPSKQSRGNIGALFKDAQGTNIGYWALLAEDSAIKIPVIESDPALICSDTTYQTPQGQLKVGARNCSSGQKECSSDGEINCVARDNYPAVSLDAIRAQRDKLLTTMTVAGITGSVQACTVEGELNCTTSPMFPPIARLDLNAAVIKSGFRILGVTGSYAPPCLSDGELECRTDSAFPALDKSLLSPWDIRAGKSAGGLAGKFRTYRSLANLSIYNRTVGVGASASTTLADAYDTSESTTNSQIPPGFPTTQDNHWTRDPASDTDGDRACNGAEDCVYRDEITQSLWSPRSGTLNFEGAISYCESLTFGTYSDWRVPTVKEVQQAGID
;
A
#
# COMPACT_ATOMS: atom_id res chain seq x y z
N MET A 1 -19.46 102.11 9.37
CA MET A 1 -18.84 101.90 8.04
C MET A 1 -17.61 101.04 8.27
N GLY A 2 -17.39 99.88 7.65
CA GLY A 2 -18.11 99.22 6.56
C GLY A 2 -18.23 97.73 6.83
N PHE A 3 -19.28 97.15 6.26
CA PHE A 3 -19.54 95.71 6.24
C PHE A 3 -18.47 95.02 5.38
N GLN A 4 -17.75 94.07 5.96
CA GLN A 4 -16.98 93.09 5.19
C GLN A 4 -17.96 92.05 4.63
N THR A 5 -18.06 92.02 3.31
CA THR A 5 -18.74 90.98 2.53
C THR A 5 -18.04 89.64 2.71
N ALA A 6 -18.81 88.61 3.07
CA ALA A 6 -18.35 87.23 3.20
C ALA A 6 -17.72 86.72 1.89
N SER A 7 -16.53 86.11 2.00
CA SER A 7 -15.85 85.45 0.88
C SER A 7 -16.64 84.22 0.41
N GLN A 8 -16.90 84.12 -0.89
CA GLN A 8 -17.43 82.93 -1.54
C GLN A 8 -16.48 81.74 -1.33
N GLN A 9 -17.00 80.63 -0.78
CA GLN A 9 -16.28 79.35 -0.76
C GLN A 9 -16.30 78.73 -2.16
N THR A 10 -15.12 78.54 -2.76
CA THR A 10 -14.93 78.01 -4.14
C THR A 10 -14.43 76.56 -4.11
N GLY A 11 -15.27 75.62 -3.67
CA GLY A 11 -15.03 74.18 -3.83
C GLY A 11 -16.14 73.52 -4.67
N PRO A 12 -15.95 72.28 -5.15
CA PRO A 12 -16.99 71.58 -5.91
C PRO A 12 -18.25 71.42 -5.05
N ALA A 13 -19.42 71.50 -5.69
CA ALA A 13 -20.69 71.23 -5.03
C ALA A 13 -20.73 69.77 -4.58
N GLN A 14 -21.15 69.53 -3.34
CA GLN A 14 -21.32 68.20 -2.78
C GLN A 14 -22.65 68.16 -2.04
N VAL A 15 -23.39 67.08 -2.24
CA VAL A 15 -24.56 66.77 -1.43
C VAL A 15 -24.14 65.71 -0.40
N TYR A 16 -24.67 65.79 0.81
CA TYR A 16 -24.33 64.90 1.91
C TYR A 16 -25.54 64.10 2.39
N ALA A 17 -26.73 64.72 2.42
CA ALA A 17 -27.94 64.07 2.90
C ALA A 17 -29.21 64.71 2.32
N LEU A 18 -30.31 63.95 2.43
CA LEU A 18 -31.69 64.41 2.21
C LEU A 18 -32.45 64.36 3.54
N SER A 19 -33.47 65.23 3.72
CA SER A 19 -34.33 65.19 4.93
C SER A 19 -35.12 63.91 5.08
N THR A 20 -35.43 63.25 3.96
CA THR A 20 -36.19 62.01 3.92
C THR A 20 -35.64 61.08 2.85
N LEU A 21 -35.90 59.79 3.05
CA LEU A 21 -35.56 58.70 2.12
C LEU A 21 -36.80 58.18 1.38
N SER A 22 -37.99 58.69 1.72
CA SER A 22 -39.26 58.47 1.02
C SER A 22 -40.04 59.77 0.93
N ALA A 23 -40.66 60.04 -0.21
CA ALA A 23 -41.43 61.26 -0.38
C ALA A 23 -42.67 61.06 -1.25
N GLN A 24 -43.75 61.75 -0.90
CA GLN A 24 -44.96 61.82 -1.72
C GLN A 24 -44.79 62.85 -2.85
N SER A 25 -45.58 62.69 -3.92
CA SER A 25 -45.67 63.71 -4.96
C SER A 25 -46.04 65.06 -4.37
N GLY A 26 -45.25 66.10 -4.64
CA GLY A 26 -45.46 67.45 -4.13
C GLY A 26 -44.86 67.71 -2.75
N GLU A 27 -44.26 66.71 -2.10
CA GLU A 27 -43.54 66.89 -0.85
C GLU A 27 -42.22 67.65 -1.08
N THR A 28 -41.86 68.53 -0.13
CA THR A 28 -40.62 69.29 -0.17
C THR A 28 -39.52 68.53 0.57
N ILE A 29 -38.43 68.24 -0.14
CA ILE A 29 -37.28 67.52 0.38
C ILE A 29 -36.14 68.51 0.58
N GLU A 30 -35.54 68.49 1.77
CA GLU A 30 -34.37 69.28 2.12
C GLU A 30 -33.10 68.55 1.69
N VAL A 31 -32.14 69.30 1.19
CA VAL A 31 -30.86 68.84 0.68
C VAL A 31 -29.77 69.52 1.51
N ILE A 32 -29.01 68.72 2.23
CA ILE A 32 -27.88 69.17 3.04
C ILE A 32 -26.60 68.90 2.24
N GLY A 33 -25.76 69.93 2.08
CA GLY A 33 -24.56 69.83 1.27
C GLY A 33 -23.51 70.89 1.57
N LYS A 34 -22.62 71.11 0.62
CA LYS A 34 -21.61 72.18 0.62
C LYS A 34 -21.46 72.74 -0.79
N ASN A 35 -21.26 74.06 -0.86
CA ASN A 35 -21.20 74.84 -2.10
C ASN A 35 -22.41 74.60 -3.03
N LEU A 36 -23.61 74.46 -2.46
CA LEU A 36 -24.84 74.36 -3.23
C LEU A 36 -25.12 75.69 -3.93
N THR A 37 -25.35 75.62 -5.25
CA THR A 37 -25.64 76.80 -6.09
C THR A 37 -26.95 76.59 -6.85
N PRO A 38 -27.63 77.67 -7.30
CA PRO A 38 -28.86 77.54 -8.10
C PRO A 38 -28.70 76.78 -9.43
N GLY A 39 -27.45 76.52 -9.86
CA GLY A 39 -27.14 75.70 -11.03
C GLY A 39 -27.13 74.20 -10.76
N VAL A 40 -27.18 73.77 -9.49
CA VAL A 40 -27.32 72.36 -9.13
C VAL A 40 -28.75 71.91 -9.39
N VAL A 41 -28.89 70.76 -10.06
CA VAL A 41 -30.18 70.12 -10.31
C VAL A 41 -30.19 68.73 -9.72
N VAL A 42 -31.37 68.25 -9.35
CA VAL A 42 -31.61 66.85 -9.02
C VAL A 42 -32.40 66.22 -10.17
N ASN A 43 -31.86 65.16 -10.75
CA ASN A 43 -32.54 64.34 -11.72
C ASN A 43 -33.34 63.25 -10.99
N ILE A 44 -34.64 63.29 -11.18
CA ILE A 44 -35.60 62.33 -10.62
C ILE A 44 -36.33 61.69 -11.82
N ASN A 45 -36.14 60.39 -12.06
CA ASN A 45 -36.75 59.68 -13.20
C ASN A 45 -36.57 60.36 -14.58
N GLY A 46 -35.43 61.00 -14.82
CA GLY A 46 -35.15 61.68 -16.09
C GLY A 46 -35.55 63.17 -16.12
N ASP A 47 -36.33 63.65 -15.15
CA ASP A 47 -36.67 65.07 -15.03
C ASP A 47 -35.63 65.81 -14.18
N ASP A 48 -34.97 66.83 -14.74
CA ASP A 48 -34.04 67.70 -14.02
C ASP A 48 -34.82 68.80 -13.26
N ILE A 49 -34.79 68.75 -11.93
CA ILE A 49 -35.47 69.66 -11.03
C ILE A 49 -34.45 70.61 -10.41
N LYS A 50 -34.70 71.92 -10.53
CA LYS A 50 -33.83 72.94 -9.93
C LYS A 50 -33.99 72.96 -8.41
N LEU A 51 -32.86 73.05 -7.71
CA LEU A 51 -32.87 73.24 -6.26
C LEU A 51 -33.23 74.70 -5.91
N GLN A 52 -34.07 74.88 -4.90
CA GLN A 52 -34.28 76.16 -4.22
C GLN A 52 -33.22 76.30 -3.14
N VAL A 53 -32.12 76.97 -3.47
CA VAL A 53 -30.98 77.12 -2.56
C VAL A 53 -31.27 78.19 -1.50
N THR A 54 -31.25 77.79 -0.23
CA THR A 54 -31.39 78.68 0.92
C THR A 54 -30.02 79.20 1.40
N SER A 55 -28.99 78.36 1.34
CA SER A 55 -27.60 78.72 1.63
C SER A 55 -26.62 77.79 0.91
N GLY A 56 -25.31 78.10 0.95
CA GLY A 56 -24.29 77.21 0.37
C GLY A 56 -24.25 75.81 0.97
N SER A 57 -24.96 75.54 2.08
CA SER A 57 -25.06 74.23 2.70
C SER A 57 -26.48 73.65 2.73
N LEU A 58 -27.48 74.41 2.27
CA LEU A 58 -28.89 74.03 2.39
C LEU A 58 -29.69 74.42 1.15
N ALA A 59 -30.41 73.47 0.59
CA ALA A 59 -31.35 73.70 -0.50
C ALA A 59 -32.58 72.81 -0.36
N THR A 60 -33.64 73.09 -1.11
CA THR A 60 -34.82 72.22 -1.16
C THR A 60 -35.21 71.91 -2.60
N PHE A 61 -35.94 70.82 -2.82
CA PHE A 61 -36.66 70.60 -4.06
C PHE A 61 -38.02 69.98 -3.77
N VAL A 62 -38.95 70.13 -4.70
CA VAL A 62 -40.28 69.54 -4.60
C VAL A 62 -40.29 68.26 -5.42
N MET A 63 -40.73 67.17 -4.81
CA MET A 63 -40.84 65.88 -5.46
C MET A 63 -41.84 65.97 -6.63
N PRO A 64 -41.49 65.52 -7.85
CA PRO A 64 -42.31 65.72 -9.03
C PRO A 64 -43.58 64.86 -8.98
N SER A 65 -44.62 65.28 -9.72
CA SER A 65 -45.91 64.60 -9.78
C SER A 65 -45.95 63.38 -10.69
N LYS A 66 -44.97 63.24 -11.58
CA LYS A 66 -44.79 62.04 -12.42
C LYS A 66 -43.80 61.09 -11.72
N GLN A 67 -44.31 60.21 -10.86
CA GLN A 67 -43.48 59.21 -10.19
C GLN A 67 -43.67 57.85 -10.86
N SER A 68 -42.59 57.25 -11.36
CA SER A 68 -42.53 55.80 -11.53
C SER A 68 -42.57 55.15 -10.15
N ARG A 69 -43.35 54.08 -10.00
CA ARG A 69 -43.43 53.32 -8.73
C ARG A 69 -42.06 52.73 -8.38
N GLY A 70 -41.62 52.88 -7.13
CA GLY A 70 -40.49 52.15 -6.57
C GLY A 70 -39.25 52.97 -6.16
N ASN A 71 -38.06 52.39 -6.34
CA ASN A 71 -36.79 53.08 -6.09
C ASN A 71 -36.53 54.07 -7.23
N ILE A 72 -36.72 55.34 -6.94
CA ILE A 72 -36.66 56.42 -7.92
C ILE A 72 -35.23 56.96 -8.02
N GLY A 73 -34.52 57.03 -6.89
CA GLY A 73 -33.19 57.61 -6.82
C GLY A 73 -33.18 59.13 -7.07
N ALA A 74 -32.18 59.80 -6.50
CA ALA A 74 -31.97 61.23 -6.64
C ALA A 74 -30.52 61.48 -7.08
N LEU A 75 -30.34 61.74 -8.38
CA LEU A 75 -29.03 62.01 -8.96
C LEU A 75 -28.79 63.53 -9.03
N PHE A 76 -27.83 64.03 -8.28
CA PHE A 76 -27.47 65.44 -8.27
C PHE A 76 -26.41 65.73 -9.32
N LYS A 77 -26.61 66.79 -10.09
CA LYS A 77 -25.68 67.27 -11.11
C LYS A 77 -25.31 68.72 -10.85
N ASP A 78 -24.04 69.06 -11.07
CA ASP A 78 -23.59 70.46 -11.06
C ASP A 78 -24.05 71.23 -12.30
N ALA A 79 -23.70 72.53 -12.36
CA ALA A 79 -24.08 73.42 -13.47
C ALA A 79 -23.47 73.00 -14.82
N GLN A 80 -22.47 72.11 -14.82
CA GLN A 80 -21.79 71.57 -15.99
C GLN A 80 -22.35 70.20 -16.40
N GLY A 81 -23.32 69.67 -15.65
CA GLY A 81 -23.93 68.36 -15.89
C GLY A 81 -23.15 67.18 -15.30
N THR A 82 -22.12 67.43 -14.49
CA THR A 82 -21.32 66.39 -13.82
C THR A 82 -22.10 65.83 -12.64
N ASN A 83 -22.13 64.50 -12.51
CA ASN A 83 -22.77 63.84 -11.36
C ASN A 83 -21.96 64.14 -10.08
N ILE A 84 -22.58 64.82 -9.12
CA ILE A 84 -21.97 65.20 -7.82
C ILE A 84 -22.51 64.39 -6.64
N GLY A 85 -23.47 63.51 -6.88
CA GLY A 85 -23.86 62.47 -5.93
C GLY A 85 -25.18 61.80 -6.28
N TYR A 86 -25.43 60.64 -5.66
CA TYR A 86 -26.66 59.87 -5.83
C TYR A 86 -27.19 59.42 -4.47
N TRP A 87 -28.47 59.63 -4.22
CA TRP A 87 -29.16 59.16 -3.02
C TRP A 87 -30.33 58.26 -3.38
N ALA A 88 -30.52 57.21 -2.62
CA ALA A 88 -31.73 56.42 -2.71
C ALA A 88 -32.92 57.27 -2.23
N LEU A 89 -33.96 57.34 -3.04
CA LEU A 89 -35.20 58.01 -2.72
C LEU A 89 -36.36 57.12 -3.20
N LEU A 90 -37.27 56.80 -2.29
CA LEU A 90 -38.41 55.93 -2.54
C LEU A 90 -39.68 56.75 -2.78
N ALA A 91 -40.51 56.33 -3.74
CA ALA A 91 -41.90 56.78 -3.76
C ALA A 91 -42.68 56.07 -2.65
N GLU A 92 -43.39 56.84 -1.82
CA GLU A 92 -44.10 56.31 -0.64
C GLU A 92 -45.31 55.42 -1.02
N ASP A 93 -45.81 55.47 -2.26
CA ASP A 93 -46.93 54.65 -2.76
C ASP A 93 -46.49 53.26 -3.27
N SER A 94 -45.42 52.67 -2.71
CA SER A 94 -44.89 51.39 -3.20
C SER A 94 -44.30 50.51 -2.10
N ALA A 95 -44.94 49.36 -1.87
CA ALA A 95 -44.41 48.26 -1.06
C ALA A 95 -43.25 47.56 -1.78
N ILE A 96 -42.04 48.13 -1.73
CA ILE A 96 -40.82 47.44 -2.18
C ILE A 96 -40.05 46.92 -0.98
N LYS A 97 -39.85 45.60 -0.95
CA LYS A 97 -38.93 44.94 -0.01
C LYS A 97 -37.50 45.15 -0.52
N ILE A 98 -36.76 46.06 0.11
CA ILE A 98 -35.32 46.20 -0.14
C ILE A 98 -34.63 44.92 0.38
N PRO A 99 -33.78 44.26 -0.42
CA PRO A 99 -33.11 43.03 0.00
C PRO A 99 -32.14 43.31 1.16
N VAL A 100 -32.18 42.45 2.18
CA VAL A 100 -31.19 42.47 3.27
C VAL A 100 -29.99 41.63 2.83
N ILE A 101 -28.80 42.24 2.73
CA ILE A 101 -27.58 41.58 2.26
C ILE A 101 -26.46 41.84 3.28
N GLU A 102 -25.89 40.76 3.80
CA GLU A 102 -24.71 40.76 4.66
C GLU A 102 -23.49 40.31 3.85
N SER A 103 -22.98 41.20 3.01
CA SER A 103 -21.81 40.92 2.17
C SER A 103 -20.99 42.19 1.98
N ASP A 104 -19.73 42.02 1.60
CA ASP A 104 -18.83 43.13 1.28
C ASP A 104 -19.43 43.97 0.14
N PRO A 105 -19.58 45.31 0.31
CA PRO A 105 -20.02 46.20 -0.76
C PRO A 105 -19.25 46.00 -2.08
N ALA A 106 -17.96 45.61 -2.04
CA ALA A 106 -17.14 45.34 -3.23
C ALA A 106 -17.61 44.14 -4.07
N LEU A 107 -18.50 43.29 -3.54
CA LEU A 107 -19.07 42.16 -4.27
C LEU A 107 -20.42 42.48 -4.90
N ILE A 108 -21.06 43.58 -4.48
CA ILE A 108 -22.42 43.99 -4.86
C ILE A 108 -22.33 45.08 -5.92
N CYS A 109 -23.15 44.98 -6.97
CA CYS A 109 -23.16 45.95 -8.06
C CYS A 109 -23.54 47.36 -7.58
N SER A 110 -22.88 48.38 -8.13
CA SER A 110 -23.03 49.78 -7.73
C SER A 110 -24.37 50.42 -8.07
N ASP A 111 -25.23 49.69 -8.78
CA ASP A 111 -26.63 50.02 -9.07
C ASP A 111 -27.61 49.33 -8.10
N THR A 112 -27.13 48.46 -7.21
CA THR A 112 -27.95 47.70 -6.28
C THR A 112 -28.00 48.38 -4.91
N THR A 113 -29.21 48.72 -4.47
CA THR A 113 -29.48 49.24 -3.11
C THR A 113 -29.95 48.10 -2.21
N TYR A 114 -29.35 47.95 -1.03
CA TYR A 114 -29.64 46.87 -0.07
C TYR A 114 -29.61 47.35 1.38
N GLN A 115 -30.20 46.58 2.30
CA GLN A 115 -30.13 46.82 3.74
C GLN A 115 -29.08 45.91 4.39
N THR A 116 -28.30 46.43 5.34
CA THR A 116 -27.53 45.58 6.25
C THR A 116 -28.49 44.88 7.23
N PRO A 117 -28.04 43.81 7.92
CA PRO A 117 -28.84 43.19 8.98
C PRO A 117 -29.26 44.15 10.11
N GLN A 118 -28.56 45.28 10.27
CA GLN A 118 -28.87 46.34 11.22
C GLN A 118 -29.85 47.39 10.65
N GLY A 119 -30.42 47.14 9.48
CA GLY A 119 -31.39 48.02 8.80
C GLY A 119 -30.78 49.24 8.10
N GLN A 120 -29.44 49.34 8.03
CA GLN A 120 -28.78 50.46 7.36
C GLN A 120 -28.79 50.25 5.85
N LEU A 121 -29.25 51.23 5.09
CA LEU A 121 -29.22 51.17 3.63
C LEU A 121 -27.79 51.42 3.11
N LYS A 122 -27.32 50.54 2.23
CA LYS A 122 -26.05 50.63 1.51
C LYS A 122 -26.27 50.43 0.01
N VAL A 123 -25.31 50.90 -0.77
CA VAL A 123 -25.22 50.63 -2.22
C VAL A 123 -23.96 49.79 -2.45
N GLY A 124 -24.00 48.90 -3.44
CA GLY A 124 -22.82 48.18 -3.86
C GLY A 124 -21.69 49.11 -4.32
N ALA A 125 -20.45 48.64 -4.27
CA ALA A 125 -19.27 49.38 -4.72
C ALA A 125 -18.66 48.79 -6.01
N ARG A 126 -19.18 47.64 -6.48
CA ARG A 126 -18.69 46.97 -7.68
C ARG A 126 -19.25 47.64 -8.93
N ASN A 127 -18.39 48.24 -9.75
CA ASN A 127 -18.80 48.72 -11.07
C ASN A 127 -19.11 47.52 -11.99
N CYS A 128 -20.39 47.16 -12.08
CA CYS A 128 -20.87 46.09 -12.97
C CYS A 128 -21.15 46.59 -14.40
N SER A 129 -20.97 47.90 -14.65
CA SER A 129 -21.24 48.57 -15.92
C SER A 129 -20.07 48.52 -16.91
N SER A 130 -18.84 48.26 -16.45
CA SER A 130 -17.71 47.97 -17.33
C SER A 130 -17.61 46.45 -17.54
N GLY A 131 -17.55 46.02 -18.81
CA GLY A 131 -17.35 44.62 -19.18
C GLY A 131 -16.26 43.98 -18.31
N GLN A 132 -16.61 42.92 -17.59
CA GLN A 132 -15.66 42.25 -16.71
C GLN A 132 -14.50 41.74 -17.57
N LYS A 133 -13.27 41.87 -17.07
CA LYS A 133 -12.07 41.36 -17.74
C LYS A 133 -12.27 39.86 -17.99
N GLU A 134 -12.28 39.45 -19.26
CA GLU A 134 -12.28 38.03 -19.60
C GLU A 134 -10.90 37.42 -19.37
N CYS A 135 -10.85 36.16 -18.97
CA CYS A 135 -9.58 35.46 -18.83
C CYS A 135 -8.90 35.33 -20.19
N SER A 136 -7.58 35.46 -20.20
CA SER A 136 -6.69 35.50 -21.36
C SER A 136 -5.58 34.44 -21.32
N SER A 137 -5.47 33.72 -20.19
CA SER A 137 -4.58 32.57 -20.01
C SER A 137 -5.13 31.61 -18.96
N ASP A 138 -4.75 30.34 -19.03
CA ASP A 138 -5.07 29.35 -18.00
C ASP A 138 -4.47 29.72 -16.64
N GLY A 139 -5.27 29.58 -15.59
CA GLY A 139 -4.87 29.93 -14.22
C GLY A 139 -4.90 31.42 -13.90
N GLU A 140 -5.39 32.27 -14.82
CA GLU A 140 -5.59 33.69 -14.55
C GLU A 140 -6.67 33.90 -13.47
N ILE A 141 -6.40 34.82 -12.55
CA ILE A 141 -7.32 35.18 -11.45
C ILE A 141 -7.92 36.58 -11.70
N ASN A 142 -9.05 36.88 -11.04
CA ASN A 142 -9.78 38.15 -11.17
C ASN A 142 -10.30 38.43 -12.59
N CYS A 143 -10.75 37.40 -13.30
CA CYS A 143 -11.35 37.48 -14.63
C CYS A 143 -12.55 36.55 -14.75
N VAL A 144 -13.34 36.71 -15.81
CA VAL A 144 -14.48 35.83 -16.13
C VAL A 144 -14.02 34.74 -17.07
N ALA A 145 -14.27 33.49 -16.71
CA ALA A 145 -14.02 32.34 -17.56
C ALA A 145 -14.83 32.44 -18.86
N ARG A 146 -14.22 32.02 -19.98
CA ARG A 146 -14.79 32.03 -21.32
C ARG A 146 -14.47 30.73 -22.05
N ASP A 147 -15.04 30.51 -23.22
CA ASP A 147 -14.88 29.26 -23.97
C ASP A 147 -13.41 28.85 -24.21
N ASN A 148 -12.53 29.83 -24.46
CA ASN A 148 -11.09 29.58 -24.68
C ASN A 148 -10.29 29.40 -23.38
N TYR A 149 -10.79 29.88 -22.25
CA TYR A 149 -10.16 29.82 -20.92
C TYR A 149 -11.22 29.46 -19.88
N PRO A 150 -11.74 28.23 -19.93
CA PRO A 150 -12.78 27.79 -19.00
C PRO A 150 -12.20 27.69 -17.59
N ALA A 151 -13.07 27.80 -16.57
CA ALA A 151 -12.66 27.67 -15.17
C ALA A 151 -12.04 26.31 -14.81
N VAL A 152 -12.24 25.32 -15.68
CA VAL A 152 -11.75 23.95 -15.55
C VAL A 152 -11.24 23.51 -16.92
N SER A 153 -10.05 22.92 -16.98
CA SER A 153 -9.55 22.31 -18.22
C SER A 153 -10.31 21.03 -18.54
N LEU A 154 -11.26 21.09 -19.48
CA LEU A 154 -12.06 19.92 -19.88
C LEU A 154 -11.19 18.80 -20.45
N ASP A 155 -10.16 19.13 -21.23
CA ASP A 155 -9.28 18.12 -21.84
C ASP A 155 -8.42 17.40 -20.80
N ALA A 156 -7.94 18.13 -19.78
CA ALA A 156 -7.24 17.50 -18.65
C ALA A 156 -8.16 16.54 -17.88
N ILE A 157 -9.43 16.91 -17.69
CA ILE A 157 -10.41 16.01 -17.04
C ILE A 157 -10.74 14.80 -17.92
N ARG A 158 -10.93 15.00 -19.22
CA ARG A 158 -11.16 13.88 -20.17
C ARG A 158 -10.01 12.89 -20.14
N ALA A 159 -8.77 13.39 -20.10
CA ALA A 159 -7.56 12.57 -20.03
C ALA A 159 -7.40 11.80 -18.70
N GLN A 160 -8.09 12.21 -17.64
CA GLN A 160 -8.04 11.58 -16.31
C GLN A 160 -9.37 10.94 -15.89
N ARG A 161 -10.26 10.64 -16.83
CA ARG A 161 -11.55 10.00 -16.55
C ARG A 161 -11.43 8.66 -15.83
N ASP A 162 -10.33 7.95 -16.06
CA ASP A 162 -9.92 6.69 -15.42
C ASP A 162 -9.54 6.85 -13.95
N LYS A 163 -9.49 8.07 -13.42
CA LYS A 163 -9.31 8.35 -11.99
C LYS A 163 -10.60 8.80 -11.30
N LEU A 164 -11.69 8.95 -12.05
CA LEU A 164 -12.98 9.42 -11.57
C LEU A 164 -13.99 8.28 -11.55
N LEU A 165 -14.76 8.18 -10.47
CA LEU A 165 -15.86 7.21 -10.36
C LEU A 165 -16.94 7.50 -11.41
N THR A 166 -17.59 6.45 -11.93
CA THR A 166 -18.73 6.58 -12.86
C THR A 166 -19.93 7.32 -12.26
N THR A 167 -20.01 7.41 -10.93
CA THR A 167 -21.04 8.18 -10.21
C THR A 167 -20.68 9.67 -10.07
N MET A 168 -19.46 10.06 -10.39
CA MET A 168 -18.99 11.44 -10.34
C MET A 168 -19.02 12.08 -11.72
N THR A 169 -19.46 13.34 -11.75
CA THR A 169 -19.41 14.18 -12.95
C THR A 169 -18.73 15.50 -12.59
N VAL A 170 -17.70 15.87 -13.33
CA VAL A 170 -16.98 17.14 -13.16
C VAL A 170 -17.02 17.88 -14.50
N ALA A 171 -17.52 19.11 -14.51
CA ALA A 171 -17.70 19.91 -15.72
C ALA A 171 -18.43 19.15 -16.86
N GLY A 172 -19.46 18.37 -16.52
CA GLY A 172 -20.23 17.55 -17.47
C GLY A 172 -19.55 16.27 -17.96
N ILE A 173 -18.32 16.00 -17.52
CA ILE A 173 -17.58 14.79 -17.86
C ILE A 173 -17.78 13.75 -16.75
N THR A 174 -18.43 12.65 -17.06
CA THR A 174 -18.59 11.50 -16.15
C THR A 174 -17.30 10.69 -16.10
N GLY A 175 -16.93 10.20 -14.91
CA GLY A 175 -15.80 9.29 -14.73
C GLY A 175 -16.01 7.91 -15.37
N SER A 176 -14.96 7.08 -15.39
CA SER A 176 -15.00 5.72 -15.96
C SER A 176 -14.68 4.61 -14.98
N VAL A 177 -14.28 4.90 -13.74
CA VAL A 177 -14.01 3.87 -12.72
C VAL A 177 -15.32 3.32 -12.17
N GLN A 178 -15.58 2.05 -12.43
CA GLN A 178 -16.76 1.35 -11.92
C GLN A 178 -16.52 0.81 -10.50
N ALA A 179 -17.61 0.57 -9.77
CA ALA A 179 -17.56 -0.21 -8.54
C ALA A 179 -17.36 -1.69 -8.88
N CYS A 180 -16.59 -2.40 -8.04
CA CYS A 180 -16.43 -3.84 -8.17
C CYS A 180 -17.79 -4.53 -8.03
N THR A 181 -18.00 -5.59 -8.80
CA THR A 181 -19.22 -6.41 -8.84
C THR A 181 -19.01 -7.80 -8.23
N VAL A 182 -17.76 -8.19 -8.01
CA VAL A 182 -17.35 -9.39 -7.27
C VAL A 182 -16.17 -9.08 -6.35
N GLU A 183 -15.94 -9.93 -5.33
CA GLU A 183 -14.80 -9.75 -4.43
C GLU A 183 -13.47 -10.00 -5.15
N GLY A 184 -12.45 -9.19 -4.86
CA GLY A 184 -11.11 -9.36 -5.46
C GLY A 184 -10.99 -8.94 -6.94
N GLU A 185 -12.01 -8.29 -7.50
CA GLU A 185 -11.97 -7.73 -8.86
C GLU A 185 -10.90 -6.61 -8.96
N LEU A 186 -10.22 -6.54 -10.11
CA LEU A 186 -9.16 -5.56 -10.37
C LEU A 186 -9.70 -4.36 -11.16
N ASN A 187 -9.03 -3.20 -11.05
CA ASN A 187 -9.35 -1.97 -11.78
C ASN A 187 -10.75 -1.37 -11.50
N CYS A 188 -11.29 -1.62 -10.32
CA CYS A 188 -12.56 -1.10 -9.85
C CYS A 188 -12.43 -0.51 -8.44
N THR A 189 -13.41 0.27 -7.99
CA THR A 189 -13.46 0.73 -6.60
C THR A 189 -14.13 -0.31 -5.71
N THR A 190 -13.48 -0.61 -4.59
CA THR A 190 -14.00 -1.54 -3.59
C THR A 190 -15.21 -0.95 -2.87
N SER A 191 -16.11 -1.81 -2.40
CA SER A 191 -17.23 -1.44 -1.55
C SER A 191 -17.30 -2.34 -0.32
N PRO A 192 -18.12 -2.03 0.70
CA PRO A 192 -18.34 -2.94 1.81
C PRO A 192 -18.88 -4.32 1.38
N MET A 193 -19.62 -4.38 0.26
CA MET A 193 -20.12 -5.63 -0.35
C MET A 193 -19.05 -6.35 -1.16
N PHE A 194 -18.16 -5.63 -1.83
CA PHE A 194 -17.11 -6.17 -2.69
C PHE A 194 -15.74 -5.61 -2.28
N PRO A 195 -15.15 -6.14 -1.19
CA PRO A 195 -13.83 -5.75 -0.72
C PRO A 195 -12.70 -6.15 -1.69
N PRO A 196 -11.50 -5.58 -1.52
CA PRO A 196 -10.33 -5.87 -2.37
C PRO A 196 -9.78 -7.29 -2.22
N ILE A 197 -10.31 -8.08 -1.28
CA ILE A 197 -9.89 -9.45 -1.03
C ILE A 197 -11.12 -10.35 -1.00
N ALA A 198 -11.00 -11.54 -1.57
CA ALA A 198 -12.02 -12.57 -1.43
C ALA A 198 -12.06 -13.03 0.04
N ARG A 199 -13.19 -12.80 0.72
CA ARG A 199 -13.36 -13.19 2.13
C ARG A 199 -13.42 -14.70 2.30
N LEU A 200 -13.91 -15.41 1.28
CA LEU A 200 -14.00 -16.87 1.27
C LEU A 200 -12.62 -17.55 1.30
N ASP A 201 -11.64 -16.95 0.64
CA ASP A 201 -10.28 -17.47 0.64
C ASP A 201 -9.55 -17.14 1.94
N LEU A 202 -10.02 -16.14 2.69
CA LEU A 202 -9.39 -15.63 3.90
C LEU A 202 -9.91 -16.32 5.17
N ASN A 203 -9.44 -17.54 5.42
CA ASN A 203 -9.70 -18.26 6.66
C ASN A 203 -8.42 -18.38 7.53
N ALA A 204 -8.60 -18.77 8.79
CA ALA A 204 -7.46 -18.89 9.73
C ALA A 204 -6.39 -19.89 9.22
N ALA A 205 -6.80 -20.96 8.54
CA ALA A 205 -5.91 -22.01 8.06
C ALA A 205 -5.05 -21.63 6.86
N VAL A 206 -5.26 -20.47 6.22
CA VAL A 206 -4.37 -19.95 5.18
C VAL A 206 -3.47 -18.81 5.66
N ILE A 207 -3.71 -18.28 6.86
CA ILE A 207 -2.93 -17.20 7.46
C ILE A 207 -1.97 -17.80 8.47
N LYS A 208 -0.67 -17.51 8.33
CA LYS A 208 0.38 -17.96 9.25
C LYS A 208 0.03 -17.60 10.71
N SER A 209 0.21 -18.55 11.62
CA SER A 209 -0.01 -18.34 13.05
C SER A 209 0.72 -17.11 13.58
N GLY A 210 0.03 -16.31 14.40
CA GLY A 210 0.53 -15.04 14.96
C GLY A 210 0.31 -13.81 14.07
N PHE A 211 -0.11 -14.00 12.82
CA PHE A 211 -0.51 -12.89 11.95
C PHE A 211 -2.02 -12.69 11.98
N ARG A 212 -2.45 -11.44 11.77
CA ARG A 212 -3.86 -11.08 11.67
C ARG A 212 -4.08 -10.26 10.41
N ILE A 213 -4.97 -10.73 9.54
CA ILE A 213 -5.35 -10.04 8.30
C ILE A 213 -6.86 -9.80 8.36
N LEU A 214 -7.28 -8.53 8.27
CA LEU A 214 -8.70 -8.13 8.27
C LEU A 214 -9.54 -8.74 9.40
N GLY A 215 -8.96 -8.80 10.60
CA GLY A 215 -9.64 -9.31 11.78
C GLY A 215 -9.52 -10.82 11.98
N VAL A 216 -9.17 -11.58 10.94
CA VAL A 216 -8.95 -13.03 11.00
C VAL A 216 -7.56 -13.32 11.53
N THR A 217 -7.48 -14.02 12.67
CA THR A 217 -6.22 -14.48 13.25
C THR A 217 -5.80 -15.79 12.59
N GLY A 218 -4.54 -15.87 12.16
CA GLY A 218 -4.01 -17.06 11.52
C GLY A 218 -3.80 -18.23 12.46
N SER A 219 -4.08 -19.43 11.94
CA SER A 219 -3.82 -20.73 12.55
C SER A 219 -2.90 -21.61 11.70
N TYR A 220 -2.53 -21.18 10.48
CA TYR A 220 -1.71 -22.00 9.59
C TYR A 220 -0.31 -22.25 10.16
N ALA A 221 0.08 -23.52 10.09
CA ALA A 221 1.32 -24.12 10.55
C ALA A 221 1.62 -23.87 12.04
N PRO A 222 0.80 -24.41 12.97
CA PRO A 222 1.18 -24.48 14.38
C PRO A 222 2.48 -25.28 14.56
N PRO A 223 3.22 -25.15 15.68
CA PRO A 223 4.34 -26.05 15.93
C PRO A 223 3.86 -27.50 15.91
N CYS A 224 4.65 -28.40 15.31
CA CYS A 224 4.39 -29.83 15.43
C CYS A 224 4.43 -30.24 16.91
N LEU A 225 3.62 -31.23 17.29
CA LEU A 225 3.55 -31.81 18.63
C LEU A 225 4.07 -33.24 18.67
N SER A 226 4.33 -33.83 17.50
CA SER A 226 4.89 -35.17 17.34
C SER A 226 5.72 -35.28 16.07
N ASP A 227 6.65 -36.25 16.03
CA ASP A 227 7.44 -36.53 14.83
C ASP A 227 6.56 -37.13 13.72
N GLY A 228 6.78 -36.69 12.49
CA GLY A 228 6.00 -37.10 11.32
C GLY A 228 4.59 -36.48 11.21
N GLU A 229 4.23 -35.52 12.07
CA GLU A 229 2.95 -34.79 11.97
C GLU A 229 2.89 -33.97 10.67
N LEU A 230 1.69 -33.93 10.05
CA LEU A 230 1.43 -33.17 8.83
C LEU A 230 0.77 -31.83 9.16
N GLU A 231 0.83 -30.86 8.23
CA GLU A 231 0.20 -29.53 8.34
C GLU A 231 0.69 -28.66 9.51
N CYS A 232 1.84 -28.99 10.11
CA CYS A 232 2.49 -28.22 11.15
C CYS A 232 3.83 -27.62 10.65
N ARG A 233 4.40 -26.69 11.43
CA ARG A 233 5.77 -26.21 11.21
C ARG A 233 6.71 -26.91 12.17
N THR A 234 7.86 -27.32 11.64
CA THR A 234 8.96 -27.82 12.46
C THR A 234 9.55 -26.69 13.30
N ASP A 235 9.97 -27.02 14.51
CA ASP A 235 10.65 -26.10 15.42
C ASP A 235 11.85 -26.78 16.10
N SER A 236 12.35 -26.24 17.21
CA SER A 236 13.46 -26.84 17.94
C SER A 236 13.08 -28.10 18.72
N ALA A 237 11.80 -28.28 19.08
CA ALA A 237 11.31 -29.47 19.77
C ALA A 237 11.02 -30.60 18.76
N PHE A 238 10.46 -30.25 17.61
CA PHE A 238 10.18 -31.17 16.51
C PHE A 238 10.83 -30.65 15.22
N PRO A 239 12.16 -30.82 15.08
CA PRO A 239 12.86 -30.43 13.87
C PRO A 239 12.44 -31.30 12.69
N ALA A 240 12.65 -30.81 11.47
CA ALA A 240 12.40 -31.57 10.23
C ALA A 240 13.21 -32.89 10.12
N LEU A 241 14.19 -33.06 11.00
CA LEU A 241 15.04 -34.24 11.10
C LEU A 241 15.45 -34.42 12.56
N ASP A 242 15.03 -35.53 13.17
CA ASP A 242 15.56 -35.95 14.46
C ASP A 242 16.98 -36.51 14.28
N LYS A 243 17.98 -35.71 14.66
CA LYS A 243 19.40 -36.10 14.55
C LYS A 243 19.82 -37.09 15.63
N SER A 244 19.03 -37.29 16.69
CA SER A 244 19.37 -38.26 17.74
C SER A 244 19.25 -39.70 17.26
N LEU A 245 18.42 -39.92 16.24
CA LEU A 245 18.22 -41.22 15.58
C LEU A 245 19.14 -41.43 14.38
N LEU A 246 20.02 -40.47 14.06
CA LEU A 246 20.92 -40.54 12.92
C LEU A 246 22.37 -40.39 13.35
N SER A 247 23.18 -41.35 12.94
CA SER A 247 24.62 -41.29 12.96
C SER A 247 25.16 -40.94 11.56
N PRO A 248 26.43 -40.52 11.45
CA PRO A 248 27.09 -40.44 10.15
C PRO A 248 27.02 -41.75 9.34
N TRP A 249 26.86 -42.91 9.98
CA TRP A 249 26.79 -44.23 9.33
C TRP A 249 25.40 -44.60 8.80
N ASP A 250 24.37 -43.79 9.05
CA ASP A 250 23.03 -43.96 8.46
C ASP A 250 22.88 -43.22 7.12
N ILE A 251 23.85 -42.37 6.78
CA ILE A 251 23.83 -41.49 5.60
C ILE A 251 24.97 -41.88 4.66
N ARG A 252 24.66 -42.04 3.37
CA ARG A 252 25.66 -42.35 2.33
C ARG A 252 26.80 -41.32 2.30
N ALA A 253 28.03 -41.82 2.18
CA ALA A 253 29.21 -40.99 2.05
C ALA A 253 29.09 -40.02 0.86
N GLY A 254 29.47 -38.76 1.09
CA GLY A 254 29.28 -37.66 0.14
C GLY A 254 27.86 -37.08 0.11
N LYS A 255 26.93 -37.59 0.93
CA LYS A 255 25.63 -36.97 1.20
C LYS A 255 25.62 -36.37 2.62
N SER A 256 24.62 -35.55 2.92
CA SER A 256 24.41 -35.01 4.26
C SER A 256 22.92 -34.86 4.56
N ALA A 257 22.51 -35.11 5.80
CA ALA A 257 21.17 -34.83 6.30
C ALA A 257 21.27 -34.07 7.62
N GLY A 258 20.58 -32.94 7.75
CA GLY A 258 20.62 -32.10 8.96
C GLY A 258 22.02 -31.67 9.41
N GLY A 259 22.98 -31.53 8.49
CA GLY A 259 24.36 -31.17 8.79
C GLY A 259 25.25 -32.33 9.26
N LEU A 260 24.72 -33.55 9.40
CA LEU A 260 25.54 -34.76 9.54
C LEU A 260 26.07 -35.17 8.16
N ALA A 261 27.39 -35.15 7.98
CA ALA A 261 28.03 -35.67 6.78
C ALA A 261 28.04 -37.20 6.83
N GLY A 262 27.54 -37.84 5.78
CA GLY A 262 27.46 -39.29 5.69
C GLY A 262 28.83 -39.95 5.59
N LYS A 263 28.92 -41.14 6.17
CA LYS A 263 30.07 -42.05 6.18
C LYS A 263 29.72 -43.44 5.67
N PHE A 264 28.43 -43.79 5.58
CA PHE A 264 27.99 -45.08 5.06
C PHE A 264 28.50 -45.29 3.63
N ARG A 265 29.29 -46.34 3.44
CA ARG A 265 29.78 -46.77 2.13
C ARG A 265 29.39 -48.23 1.99
N THR A 266 28.70 -48.59 0.91
CA THR A 266 28.49 -49.99 0.60
C THR A 266 29.80 -50.52 0.04
N TYR A 267 30.38 -51.53 0.68
CA TYR A 267 31.57 -52.21 0.16
C TYR A 267 31.18 -53.64 -0.16
N ARG A 268 31.14 -53.97 -1.45
CA ARG A 268 31.79 -55.15 -2.05
C ARG A 268 31.26 -55.43 -3.45
N SER A 269 32.21 -55.88 -4.26
CA SER A 269 32.18 -56.23 -5.68
C SER A 269 30.87 -56.84 -6.19
N LEU A 270 30.38 -56.29 -7.31
CA LEU A 270 29.78 -56.97 -8.49
C LEU A 270 28.92 -56.01 -9.35
N ALA A 271 28.93 -54.71 -9.04
CA ALA A 271 28.25 -53.60 -9.72
C ALA A 271 28.57 -53.38 -11.21
N ASN A 272 29.51 -54.14 -11.80
CA ASN A 272 29.81 -54.04 -13.24
C ASN A 272 29.47 -55.31 -14.03
N LEU A 273 28.77 -56.27 -13.42
CA LEU A 273 28.24 -57.42 -14.15
C LEU A 273 26.73 -57.40 -14.10
N SER A 274 26.12 -57.30 -15.27
CA SER A 274 24.68 -57.44 -15.53
C SER A 274 24.05 -58.75 -15.04
N ILE A 275 24.80 -59.62 -14.37
CA ILE A 275 24.36 -60.95 -13.95
C ILE A 275 23.71 -60.93 -12.56
N TYR A 276 23.80 -59.81 -11.82
CA TYR A 276 23.27 -59.68 -10.45
C TYR A 276 21.90 -58.99 -10.37
N ASN A 277 21.42 -58.34 -11.43
CA ASN A 277 20.07 -57.76 -11.52
C ASN A 277 19.09 -58.72 -12.22
N ARG A 278 18.91 -59.92 -11.66
CA ARG A 278 18.01 -60.95 -12.20
C ARG A 278 16.67 -60.94 -11.47
N THR A 279 15.62 -60.47 -12.13
CA THR A 279 14.25 -60.56 -11.61
C THR A 279 13.48 -61.79 -12.13
N VAL A 280 13.94 -62.50 -13.18
CA VAL A 280 13.38 -63.79 -13.72
C VAL A 280 14.39 -64.63 -14.58
N GLY A 281 14.10 -65.93 -14.88
CA GLY A 281 14.68 -66.78 -15.99
C GLY A 281 16.06 -67.47 -15.77
N VAL A 282 16.40 -68.66 -16.31
CA VAL A 282 17.62 -69.46 -15.91
C VAL A 282 18.91 -69.12 -16.70
N GLY A 283 20.06 -68.95 -16.00
CA GLY A 283 21.40 -68.73 -16.59
C GLY A 283 21.97 -67.31 -16.37
N ALA A 284 23.30 -67.19 -16.26
CA ALA A 284 24.01 -66.00 -15.76
C ALA A 284 24.35 -64.93 -16.81
N SER A 285 23.53 -64.67 -17.82
CA SER A 285 23.92 -63.72 -18.88
C SER A 285 22.73 -63.04 -19.55
N ALA A 286 22.02 -62.15 -18.83
CA ALA A 286 21.30 -61.00 -19.41
C ALA A 286 20.68 -60.12 -18.31
N SER A 287 21.22 -58.92 -18.09
CA SER A 287 20.46 -57.77 -17.58
C SER A 287 20.93 -56.51 -18.28
N THR A 288 20.01 -55.82 -18.91
CA THR A 288 20.24 -54.53 -19.56
C THR A 288 19.66 -53.46 -18.66
N THR A 289 20.50 -52.68 -17.97
CA THR A 289 20.44 -51.21 -17.91
C THR A 289 21.45 -50.62 -16.91
N LEU A 290 21.84 -49.39 -17.23
CA LEU A 290 22.76 -48.43 -16.59
C LEU A 290 22.99 -48.53 -15.08
N ALA A 291 24.25 -48.26 -14.68
CA ALA A 291 24.70 -48.12 -13.30
C ALA A 291 23.94 -47.01 -12.54
N ASP A 292 23.67 -47.22 -11.25
CA ASP A 292 22.93 -46.31 -10.38
C ASP A 292 23.63 -46.05 -9.02
N ALA A 293 22.95 -45.31 -8.13
CA ALA A 293 23.49 -44.87 -6.84
C ALA A 293 23.70 -46.00 -5.81
N TYR A 294 23.40 -47.24 -6.16
CA TYR A 294 23.64 -48.44 -5.37
C TYR A 294 24.89 -49.23 -5.82
N ASP A 295 25.58 -48.77 -6.88
CA ASP A 295 26.80 -49.37 -7.41
C ASP A 295 28.07 -48.78 -6.77
N THR A 296 28.91 -49.61 -6.13
CA THR A 296 30.15 -49.16 -5.46
C THR A 296 31.41 -49.95 -5.87
N SER A 297 32.55 -49.24 -5.92
CA SER A 297 33.85 -49.70 -6.45
C SER A 297 34.89 -49.96 -5.35
N GLU A 298 35.69 -51.01 -5.49
CA GLU A 298 36.72 -51.43 -4.52
C GLU A 298 38.11 -51.72 -5.18
N SER A 299 38.51 -50.97 -6.21
CA SER A 299 39.86 -51.18 -6.78
C SER A 299 40.92 -50.42 -5.97
N THR A 300 41.90 -51.15 -5.43
CA THR A 300 43.16 -50.60 -4.87
C THR A 300 44.13 -50.10 -5.96
N THR A 301 43.75 -50.20 -7.24
CA THR A 301 44.49 -49.59 -8.35
C THR A 301 43.64 -48.48 -8.98
N ASN A 302 44.18 -47.26 -8.96
CA ASN A 302 43.59 -45.99 -9.42
C ASN A 302 42.96 -45.98 -10.83
N SER A 303 42.98 -47.07 -11.61
CA SER A 303 42.47 -47.11 -12.98
C SER A 303 40.98 -47.48 -13.13
N GLN A 304 40.26 -47.75 -12.04
CA GLN A 304 38.83 -48.15 -12.12
C GLN A 304 37.87 -47.26 -11.30
N ILE A 305 38.34 -46.11 -10.79
CA ILE A 305 37.50 -45.16 -10.03
C ILE A 305 36.96 -44.11 -11.00
N PRO A 306 35.62 -43.92 -11.12
CA PRO A 306 35.05 -42.85 -11.94
C PRO A 306 35.51 -41.46 -11.45
N PRO A 307 35.74 -40.49 -12.37
CA PRO A 307 36.12 -39.14 -11.99
C PRO A 307 35.13 -38.52 -10.98
N GLY A 308 35.62 -38.10 -9.80
CA GLY A 308 34.82 -37.48 -8.74
C GLY A 308 34.49 -38.35 -7.53
N PHE A 309 34.90 -39.62 -7.50
CA PHE A 309 34.75 -40.48 -6.32
C PHE A 309 35.97 -40.38 -5.38
N PRO A 310 35.77 -40.35 -4.04
CA PRO A 310 36.85 -40.25 -3.07
C PRO A 310 37.74 -41.50 -3.07
N THR A 311 39.06 -41.30 -3.13
CA THR A 311 40.09 -42.33 -3.36
C THR A 311 40.66 -42.97 -2.08
N THR A 312 40.11 -42.65 -0.90
CA THR A 312 40.65 -43.12 0.39
C THR A 312 39.74 -44.19 1.02
N GLN A 313 40.33 -45.36 1.27
CA GLN A 313 39.77 -46.45 2.09
C GLN A 313 39.78 -46.02 3.56
N ASP A 314 38.63 -45.65 4.12
CA ASP A 314 38.47 -45.64 5.58
C ASP A 314 37.79 -46.96 5.99
N ASN A 315 38.43 -47.68 6.92
CA ASN A 315 37.94 -48.96 7.46
C ASN A 315 36.67 -48.73 8.30
N HIS A 316 35.61 -49.52 8.09
CA HIS A 316 34.35 -49.45 8.87
C HIS A 316 34.43 -50.22 10.19
N TRP A 317 35.66 -50.50 10.59
CA TRP A 317 36.03 -51.34 11.71
C TRP A 317 36.53 -50.47 12.84
N THR A 318 35.87 -50.53 13.98
CA THR A 318 36.34 -49.89 15.21
C THR A 318 36.81 -50.96 16.20
N ARG A 319 37.75 -50.61 17.07
CA ARG A 319 38.15 -51.50 18.16
C ARG A 319 36.98 -51.62 19.14
N ASP A 320 36.58 -52.85 19.45
CA ASP A 320 35.52 -53.08 20.42
C ASP A 320 35.99 -52.65 21.83
N PRO A 321 35.28 -51.72 22.50
CA PRO A 321 35.70 -51.20 23.80
C PRO A 321 35.71 -52.23 24.93
N ALA A 322 34.94 -53.32 24.84
CA ALA A 322 34.93 -54.34 25.88
C ALA A 322 36.17 -55.24 25.81
N SER A 323 36.76 -55.36 24.61
CA SER A 323 38.01 -56.07 24.37
C SER A 323 39.27 -55.22 24.58
N ASP A 324 39.15 -53.89 24.68
CA ASP A 324 40.22 -52.90 24.84
C ASP A 324 40.47 -52.62 26.33
N THR A 325 41.29 -53.46 26.96
CA THR A 325 41.43 -53.50 28.42
C THR A 325 42.41 -52.45 28.96
N ASP A 326 43.30 -51.93 28.11
CA ASP A 326 44.22 -50.84 28.44
C ASP A 326 43.76 -49.47 27.92
N GLY A 327 42.75 -49.43 27.06
CA GLY A 327 42.09 -48.20 26.58
C GLY A 327 42.90 -47.45 25.52
N ASP A 328 43.93 -48.07 24.96
CA ASP A 328 44.82 -47.45 23.96
C ASP A 328 44.26 -47.55 22.52
N ARG A 329 43.18 -48.34 22.33
CA ARG A 329 42.51 -48.61 21.06
C ARG A 329 43.40 -49.28 20.00
N ALA A 330 44.53 -49.87 20.41
CA ALA A 330 45.49 -50.52 19.54
C ALA A 330 45.41 -52.04 19.70
N CYS A 331 45.46 -52.77 18.59
CA CYS A 331 45.69 -54.22 18.65
C CYS A 331 47.20 -54.48 18.72
N ASN A 332 47.77 -54.33 19.91
CA ASN A 332 49.22 -54.39 20.16
C ASN A 332 49.68 -55.78 20.67
N GLY A 333 48.74 -56.72 20.86
CA GLY A 333 49.00 -58.07 21.39
C GLY A 333 49.04 -58.17 22.92
N ALA A 334 48.80 -57.08 23.66
CA ALA A 334 48.64 -57.11 25.11
C ALA A 334 47.33 -57.78 25.54
N GLU A 335 46.37 -57.86 24.63
CA GLU A 335 45.00 -58.31 24.90
C GLU A 335 44.35 -58.92 23.64
N ASP A 336 43.17 -59.52 23.82
CA ASP A 336 42.40 -60.11 22.73
C ASP A 336 41.72 -59.01 21.90
N CYS A 337 42.12 -58.85 20.64
CA CYS A 337 41.56 -57.81 19.78
C CYS A 337 40.23 -58.23 19.16
N VAL A 338 39.14 -57.54 19.49
CA VAL A 338 37.86 -57.68 18.79
C VAL A 338 37.54 -56.39 18.03
N TYR A 339 37.03 -56.53 16.81
CA TYR A 339 36.62 -55.41 15.97
C TYR A 339 35.11 -55.39 15.78
N ARG A 340 34.52 -54.21 15.83
CA ARG A 340 33.10 -53.96 15.57
C ARG A 340 32.93 -53.39 14.17
N ASP A 341 32.02 -53.99 13.40
CA ASP A 341 31.51 -53.42 12.16
C ASP A 341 30.45 -52.37 12.50
N GLU A 342 30.71 -51.09 12.18
CA GLU A 342 29.79 -49.98 12.48
C GLU A 342 28.50 -50.02 11.64
N ILE A 343 28.46 -50.80 10.55
CA ILE A 343 27.27 -51.00 9.72
C ILE A 343 26.36 -52.08 10.31
N THR A 344 26.89 -53.30 10.50
CA THR A 344 26.08 -54.44 10.94
C THR A 344 26.02 -54.60 12.46
N GLN A 345 26.85 -53.86 13.20
CA GLN A 345 27.07 -54.01 14.65
C GLN A 345 27.57 -55.41 15.07
N SER A 346 28.06 -56.19 14.10
CA SER A 346 28.66 -57.51 14.35
C SER A 346 30.09 -57.37 14.88
N LEU A 347 30.51 -58.34 15.69
CA LEU A 347 31.85 -58.42 16.25
C LEU A 347 32.68 -59.46 15.51
N TRP A 348 33.96 -59.15 15.31
CA TRP A 348 34.86 -59.94 14.49
C TRP A 348 36.20 -60.14 15.20
N SER A 349 36.69 -61.38 15.13
CA SER A 349 38.01 -61.76 15.65
C SER A 349 39.03 -61.77 14.51
N PRO A 350 40.26 -61.24 14.71
CA PRO A 350 41.35 -61.35 13.75
C PRO A 350 42.03 -62.73 13.80
N ARG A 351 41.60 -63.64 14.71
CA ARG A 351 42.16 -64.99 14.77
C ARG A 351 41.80 -65.74 13.49
N SER A 352 42.82 -66.23 12.80
CA SER A 352 42.70 -67.06 11.61
C SER A 352 43.30 -68.44 11.83
N GLY A 353 42.82 -69.43 11.07
CA GLY A 353 43.30 -70.80 11.13
C GLY A 353 42.85 -71.58 9.90
N THR A 354 43.60 -72.64 9.54
CA THR A 354 43.20 -73.53 8.44
C THR A 354 42.42 -74.71 9.03
N LEU A 355 41.10 -74.64 8.92
CA LEU A 355 40.18 -75.69 9.35
C LEU A 355 39.27 -76.07 8.17
N ASN A 356 38.76 -77.30 8.16
CA ASN A 356 37.61 -77.61 7.32
C ASN A 356 36.35 -76.95 7.91
N PHE A 357 35.26 -76.90 7.15
CA PHE A 357 34.07 -76.16 7.55
C PHE A 357 33.49 -76.61 8.90
N GLU A 358 33.37 -77.93 9.11
CA GLU A 358 32.87 -78.50 10.37
C GLU A 358 33.80 -78.20 11.56
N GLY A 359 35.11 -78.30 11.35
CA GLY A 359 36.11 -77.94 12.36
C GLY A 359 36.10 -76.45 12.70
N ALA A 360 35.81 -75.58 11.72
CA ALA A 360 35.65 -74.14 11.95
C ALA A 360 34.41 -73.85 12.80
N ILE A 361 33.28 -74.55 12.56
CA ILE A 361 32.07 -74.42 13.37
C ILE A 361 32.37 -74.79 14.82
N SER A 362 32.90 -76.00 15.05
CA SER A 362 33.23 -76.46 16.41
C SER A 362 34.26 -75.56 17.10
N TYR A 363 35.24 -75.04 16.36
CA TYR A 363 36.22 -74.09 16.89
C TYR A 363 35.54 -72.79 17.35
N CYS A 364 34.72 -72.17 16.51
CA CYS A 364 34.04 -70.93 16.87
C CYS A 364 33.06 -71.14 18.05
N GLU A 365 32.25 -72.20 18.04
CA GLU A 365 31.27 -72.47 19.10
C GLU A 365 31.91 -72.73 20.48
N SER A 366 33.17 -73.18 20.51
CA SER A 366 33.93 -73.39 21.74
C SER A 366 34.87 -72.24 22.10
N LEU A 367 34.93 -71.20 21.26
CA LEU A 367 35.84 -70.08 21.42
C LEU A 367 35.33 -69.12 22.50
N THR A 368 36.19 -68.82 23.47
CA THR A 368 36.05 -67.64 24.33
C THR A 368 37.20 -66.68 23.98
N PHE A 369 36.86 -65.48 23.50
CA PHE A 369 37.81 -64.50 23.00
C PHE A 369 37.29 -63.08 23.19
N GLY A 370 38.13 -62.16 23.70
CA GLY A 370 37.77 -60.75 23.85
C GLY A 370 36.54 -60.50 24.71
N THR A 371 36.38 -61.27 25.80
CA THR A 371 35.20 -61.29 26.72
C THR A 371 33.94 -61.98 26.19
N TYR A 372 33.90 -62.37 24.92
CA TYR A 372 32.75 -63.05 24.29
C TYR A 372 32.94 -64.56 24.22
N SER A 373 31.85 -65.31 24.33
CA SER A 373 31.83 -66.79 24.25
C SER A 373 30.75 -67.34 23.30
N ASP A 374 30.17 -66.47 22.49
CA ASP A 374 29.07 -66.75 21.55
C ASP A 374 29.53 -66.62 20.09
N TRP A 375 30.81 -66.92 19.84
CA TRP A 375 31.40 -66.88 18.51
C TRP A 375 30.81 -67.95 17.60
N ARG A 376 30.65 -67.60 16.32
CA ARG A 376 30.21 -68.52 15.26
C ARG A 376 30.98 -68.27 13.98
N VAL A 377 30.96 -69.27 13.11
CA VAL A 377 31.43 -69.08 11.74
C VAL A 377 30.49 -68.07 11.05
N PRO A 378 31.03 -67.00 10.44
CA PRO A 378 30.22 -66.04 9.71
C PRO A 378 29.67 -66.70 8.43
N THR A 379 28.48 -66.29 8.02
CA THR A 379 27.94 -66.70 6.72
C THR A 379 28.74 -66.06 5.59
N VAL A 380 28.70 -66.66 4.40
CA VAL A 380 29.34 -66.09 3.20
C VAL A 380 28.89 -64.65 2.94
N LYS A 381 27.61 -64.33 3.22
CA LYS A 381 27.07 -62.98 3.07
C LYS A 381 27.67 -62.00 4.07
N GLU A 382 27.85 -62.40 5.32
CA GLU A 382 28.44 -61.55 6.37
C GLU A 382 29.91 -61.28 6.10
N VAL A 383 30.70 -62.29 5.69
CA VAL A 383 32.09 -62.09 5.28
C VAL A 383 32.18 -61.15 4.06
N GLN A 384 31.25 -61.29 3.11
CA GLN A 384 31.17 -60.39 1.96
C GLN A 384 30.77 -58.97 2.36
N GLN A 385 29.78 -58.77 3.23
CA GLN A 385 29.37 -57.45 3.67
C GLN A 385 30.42 -56.75 4.53
N ALA A 386 31.14 -57.52 5.34
CA ALA A 386 32.13 -57.03 6.28
C ALA A 386 33.36 -56.41 5.60
N GLY A 387 33.72 -56.81 4.38
CA GLY A 387 34.94 -56.30 3.78
C GLY A 387 36.22 -57.03 4.21
N ILE A 388 36.13 -58.24 4.78
CA ILE A 388 37.30 -59.04 5.23
C ILE A 388 37.85 -59.87 4.07
N ASP A 389 39.10 -59.67 3.68
CA ASP A 389 39.83 -60.40 2.63
C ASP A 389 40.98 -61.27 3.16
#